data_AF-A0A5E4MIA9-F1
#
_entry.id   AF-A0A5E4MIA9-F1
#
_cell.length_a   1.000
_cell.length_b   1.000
_cell.length_c   1.000
_cell.angle_alpha   90.00
_cell.angle_beta   90.00
_cell.angle_gamma   90.00
#
_symmetry.space_group_name_H-M   'P 1'
#
loop_
_entity.id
_entity.type
_entity.pdbx_description
1 polymer ?
#
loop_
_entity_poly.entity_id
_entity_poly.type
_entity_poly.pdbx_seq_one_letter_code
_entity_poly.pdbx_strand_id
1 'polypeptide(L)'
;MAINYAKVAKTPYIFRQLTGLKTEEFEKIVEKVRPEWEKMEAKKKCHGRKSHVETLEDKILCVLIYYRTYITHPFLGFLFNLHNSNICRLLKKMEPLLAKKVTIKKDRTLTPERILKILADVTEQPIQRPKDSKKRKKSYSGKKKTTTIKTEIIIEESGQILSVSKSHRGRMHDFRIRKQEKMLPRDSIKHADSGYQGWQKVQSNVVIPYKRYRKKPLTEEQKEHNRKLASFRMRVENKIREIKIFKIISNVYRNFQKKYNMRFNIIAELLMNALNLNELQVLVNNFKQEKEENNEENYIVKFNQQDGNINLAVFAGDKPIYQLPENYKPDKGDMKAEILCTDGHCKKTYEYDIIRDSSPGNKIKIVEKYDNQSDHFYVNAMFHDDYGNMMGGYGAELSFRYNQEPEFIIHDIHNLFAV
;
A
#
# COMPACT_ATOMS: atom_id res chain seq x y z
N MET A 1 15.50 -16.25 -27.23
CA MET A 1 14.12 -15.74 -27.08
C MET A 1 14.17 -14.60 -26.06
N ALA A 2 13.95 -13.35 -26.49
CA ALA A 2 14.02 -12.18 -25.61
C ALA A 2 12.72 -12.06 -24.79
N ILE A 3 12.82 -11.56 -23.55
CA ILE A 3 11.67 -11.19 -22.73
C ILE A 3 11.02 -9.94 -23.35
N ASN A 4 9.68 -9.94 -23.42
CA ASN A 4 8.87 -8.78 -23.77
C ASN A 4 7.57 -8.77 -22.95
N TYR A 5 6.94 -7.61 -22.87
CA TYR A 5 5.72 -7.34 -22.12
C TYR A 5 4.56 -8.20 -22.61
N ALA A 6 4.33 -8.26 -23.93
CA ALA A 6 3.25 -9.04 -24.52
C ALA A 6 3.26 -10.53 -24.13
N LYS A 7 4.45 -11.09 -23.88
CA LYS A 7 4.61 -12.46 -23.39
C LYS A 7 4.39 -12.58 -21.87
N VAL A 8 5.02 -11.70 -21.09
CA VAL A 8 4.99 -11.82 -19.61
C VAL A 8 3.65 -11.40 -19.03
N ALA A 9 2.96 -10.43 -19.64
CA ALA A 9 1.64 -9.96 -19.20
C ALA A 9 0.56 -11.06 -19.25
N LYS A 10 0.73 -12.08 -20.12
CA LYS A 10 -0.17 -13.25 -20.19
C LYS A 10 -0.14 -14.12 -18.94
N THR A 11 0.83 -13.94 -18.04
CA THR A 11 0.93 -14.70 -16.80
C THR A 11 1.03 -13.73 -15.62
N PRO A 12 -0.11 -13.26 -15.07
CA PRO A 12 -0.14 -12.22 -14.03
C PRO A 12 0.72 -12.53 -12.80
N TYR A 13 0.75 -13.79 -12.37
CA TYR A 13 1.60 -14.24 -11.27
C TYR A 13 3.09 -13.99 -11.55
N ILE A 14 3.59 -14.44 -12.72
CA ILE A 14 4.99 -14.26 -13.12
C ILE A 14 5.29 -12.77 -13.32
N PHE A 15 4.35 -12.02 -13.92
CA PHE A 15 4.48 -10.58 -14.10
C PHE A 15 4.72 -9.88 -12.75
N ARG A 16 3.87 -10.13 -11.76
CA ARG A 16 4.00 -9.56 -10.41
C ARG A 16 5.31 -9.95 -9.72
N GLN A 17 5.77 -11.20 -9.89
CA GLN A 17 7.06 -11.62 -9.33
C GLN A 17 8.25 -10.88 -9.96
N LEU A 18 8.20 -10.65 -11.28
CA LEU A 18 9.26 -10.01 -12.04
C LEU A 18 9.29 -8.48 -11.89
N THR A 19 8.12 -7.83 -11.77
CA THR A 19 8.02 -6.36 -11.74
C THR A 19 7.73 -5.80 -10.36
N GLY A 20 7.09 -6.58 -9.50
CA GLY A 20 6.54 -6.13 -8.23
C GLY A 20 5.15 -5.46 -8.34
N LEU A 21 4.55 -5.46 -9.54
CA LEU A 21 3.28 -4.77 -9.85
C LEU A 21 2.29 -5.71 -10.54
N LYS A 22 1.00 -5.42 -10.44
CA LYS A 22 -0.03 -6.03 -11.29
C LYS A 22 0.04 -5.47 -12.72
N THR A 23 -0.61 -6.13 -13.66
CA THR A 23 -0.58 -5.74 -15.08
C THR A 23 -1.28 -4.40 -15.29
N GLU A 24 -2.40 -4.18 -14.61
CA GLU A 24 -3.21 -2.96 -14.70
C GLU A 24 -2.46 -1.75 -14.11
N GLU A 25 -1.74 -1.96 -13.02
CA GLU A 25 -0.88 -0.94 -12.41
C GLU A 25 0.25 -0.53 -13.34
N PHE A 26 0.85 -1.51 -14.03
CA PHE A 26 1.87 -1.28 -15.02
C PHE A 26 1.35 -0.48 -16.22
N GLU A 27 0.18 -0.82 -16.74
CA GLU A 27 -0.46 -0.10 -17.85
C GLU A 27 -0.71 1.36 -17.50
N LYS A 28 -1.25 1.64 -16.31
CA LYS A 28 -1.42 3.00 -15.78
C LYS A 28 -0.10 3.79 -15.76
N ILE A 29 1.02 3.14 -15.45
CA ILE A 29 2.35 3.78 -15.49
C ILE A 29 2.76 4.07 -16.94
N VAL A 30 2.56 3.12 -17.85
CA VAL A 30 2.88 3.30 -19.27
C VAL A 30 2.09 4.49 -19.83
N GLU A 31 0.78 4.56 -19.58
CA GLU A 31 -0.08 5.66 -20.00
C GLU A 31 0.40 7.02 -19.48
N LYS A 32 0.74 7.11 -18.19
CA LYS A 32 1.28 8.34 -17.57
C LYS A 32 2.59 8.81 -18.21
N VAL A 33 3.44 7.87 -18.66
CA VAL A 33 4.78 8.15 -19.19
C VAL A 33 4.74 8.39 -20.72
N ARG A 34 3.78 7.79 -21.44
CA ARG A 34 3.68 7.79 -22.90
C ARG A 34 3.77 9.20 -23.53
N PRO A 35 3.04 10.23 -23.06
CA PRO A 35 3.11 11.55 -23.69
C PRO A 35 4.50 12.20 -23.64
N GLU A 36 5.27 11.99 -22.57
CA GLU A 36 6.65 12.53 -22.50
C GLU A 36 7.62 11.71 -23.33
N TRP A 37 7.40 10.39 -23.39
CA TRP A 37 8.19 9.51 -24.23
C TRP A 37 8.06 9.91 -25.71
N GLU A 38 6.82 10.10 -26.19
CA GLU A 38 6.55 10.53 -27.56
C GLU A 38 7.16 11.90 -27.87
N LYS A 39 6.98 12.88 -26.97
CA LYS A 39 7.63 14.21 -27.10
C LYS A 39 9.15 14.12 -27.19
N MET A 40 9.77 13.20 -26.46
CA MET A 40 11.21 13.00 -26.50
C MET A 40 11.66 12.28 -27.78
N GLU A 41 10.90 11.29 -28.26
CA GLU A 41 11.19 10.59 -29.51
C GLU A 41 11.04 11.53 -30.72
N ALA A 42 10.01 12.38 -30.75
CA ALA A 42 9.79 13.37 -31.81
C ALA A 42 10.92 14.42 -31.93
N LYS A 43 11.66 14.69 -30.85
CA LYS A 43 12.79 15.64 -30.83
C LYS A 43 14.08 15.08 -31.42
N LYS A 44 14.10 13.81 -31.83
CA LYS A 44 15.31 13.21 -32.42
C LYS A 44 15.56 13.78 -33.81
N LYS A 45 16.70 14.45 -33.97
CA LYS A 45 17.17 14.96 -35.27
C LYS A 45 17.45 13.85 -36.29
N CYS A 46 17.80 12.65 -35.82
CA CYS A 46 17.97 11.47 -36.66
C CYS A 46 17.54 10.21 -35.89
N HIS A 47 16.94 9.28 -36.63
CA HIS A 47 16.61 7.96 -36.11
C HIS A 47 17.85 7.07 -36.24
N GLY A 48 18.62 6.94 -35.16
CA GLY A 48 19.71 5.96 -35.10
C GLY A 48 19.20 4.52 -35.24
N ARG A 49 20.12 3.53 -35.19
CA ARG A 49 19.77 2.10 -35.26
C ARG A 49 18.64 1.76 -34.28
N LYS A 50 17.60 1.09 -34.78
CA LYS A 50 16.46 0.64 -33.97
C LYS A 50 16.95 -0.21 -32.79
N SER A 51 16.39 0.05 -31.62
CA SER A 51 16.67 -0.70 -30.40
C SER A 51 15.98 -2.06 -30.48
N HIS A 52 16.61 -3.14 -30.05
CA HIS A 52 15.96 -4.46 -29.92
C HIS A 52 14.81 -4.46 -28.90
N VAL A 53 14.77 -3.45 -28.02
CA VAL A 53 13.65 -3.15 -27.13
C VAL A 53 12.91 -1.97 -27.72
N GLU A 54 11.88 -2.27 -28.52
CA GLU A 54 11.22 -1.30 -29.41
C GLU A 54 10.11 -0.53 -28.71
N THR A 55 9.27 -1.20 -27.92
CA THR A 55 8.08 -0.62 -27.29
C THR A 55 8.43 0.18 -26.03
N LEU A 56 7.56 1.07 -25.58
CA LEU A 56 7.74 1.81 -24.32
C LEU A 56 7.57 0.85 -23.13
N GLU A 57 6.62 -0.05 -23.25
CA GLU A 57 6.25 -1.13 -22.36
C GLU A 57 7.47 -1.99 -22.05
N ASP A 58 8.16 -2.51 -23.07
CA ASP A 58 9.35 -3.34 -22.86
C ASP A 58 10.50 -2.58 -22.17
N LYS A 59 10.62 -1.26 -22.45
CA LYS A 59 11.63 -0.41 -21.80
C LYS A 59 11.32 -0.21 -20.32
N ILE A 60 10.05 0.06 -19.97
CA ILE A 60 9.62 0.20 -18.58
C ILE A 60 9.74 -1.14 -17.86
N LEU A 61 9.34 -2.24 -18.51
CA LEU A 61 9.50 -3.60 -17.99
C LEU A 61 10.96 -3.91 -17.63
N CYS A 62 11.91 -3.55 -18.52
CA CYS A 62 13.34 -3.71 -18.27
C CYS A 62 13.82 -2.96 -17.01
N VAL A 63 13.34 -1.72 -16.79
CA VAL A 63 13.65 -0.94 -15.58
C VAL A 63 13.08 -1.61 -14.33
N LEU A 64 11.83 -2.06 -14.38
CA LEU A 64 11.16 -2.66 -13.23
C LEU A 64 11.77 -4.00 -12.85
N ILE A 65 12.08 -4.86 -13.82
CA ILE A 65 12.81 -6.12 -13.57
C ILE A 65 14.15 -5.83 -12.91
N TYR A 66 14.88 -4.82 -13.40
CA TYR A 66 16.12 -4.40 -12.77
C TYR A 66 15.93 -3.94 -11.32
N TYR A 67 14.89 -3.17 -11.00
CA TYR A 67 14.64 -2.70 -9.63
C TYR A 67 14.19 -3.83 -8.71
N ARG A 68 13.28 -4.68 -9.20
CA ARG A 68 12.67 -5.78 -8.45
C ARG A 68 13.68 -6.87 -8.15
N THR A 69 14.43 -7.33 -9.15
CA THR A 69 15.35 -8.48 -9.02
C THR A 69 16.77 -8.05 -8.66
N TYR A 70 17.15 -6.83 -9.03
CA TYR A 70 18.49 -6.29 -8.87
C TYR A 70 19.59 -7.19 -9.43
N ILE A 71 19.34 -7.80 -10.59
CA ILE A 71 20.36 -8.56 -11.33
C ILE A 71 21.42 -7.64 -11.96
N THR A 72 22.53 -8.22 -12.41
CA THR A 72 23.60 -7.48 -13.08
C THR A 72 23.15 -7.03 -14.48
N HIS A 73 23.70 -5.93 -14.99
CA HIS A 73 23.37 -5.46 -16.33
C HIS A 73 23.70 -6.47 -17.45
N PRO A 74 24.80 -7.27 -17.39
CA PRO A 74 25.02 -8.33 -18.37
C PRO A 74 23.91 -9.38 -18.38
N PHE A 75 23.45 -9.83 -17.21
CA PHE A 75 22.37 -10.81 -17.14
C PHE A 75 21.03 -10.23 -17.61
N LEU A 76 20.72 -8.98 -17.22
CA LEU A 76 19.56 -8.27 -17.76
C LEU A 76 19.66 -8.09 -19.29
N GLY A 77 20.86 -7.84 -19.80
CA GLY A 77 21.16 -7.78 -21.22
C GLY A 77 20.85 -9.09 -21.93
N PHE A 78 21.26 -10.22 -21.36
CA PHE A 78 20.93 -11.55 -21.88
C PHE A 78 19.40 -11.75 -22.00
N LEU A 79 18.64 -11.37 -20.97
CA LEU A 79 17.18 -11.50 -20.97
C LEU A 79 16.48 -10.67 -22.06
N PHE A 80 16.98 -9.47 -22.34
CA PHE A 80 16.41 -8.54 -23.33
C PHE A 80 17.13 -8.58 -24.69
N ASN A 81 18.07 -9.51 -24.89
CA ASN A 81 18.93 -9.58 -26.07
C ASN A 81 19.65 -8.23 -26.38
N LEU A 82 20.25 -7.64 -25.35
CA LEU A 82 20.96 -6.37 -25.41
C LEU A 82 22.37 -6.50 -24.81
N HIS A 83 23.34 -5.80 -25.40
CA HIS A 83 24.65 -5.62 -24.79
C HIS A 83 24.55 -4.78 -23.49
N ASN A 84 25.42 -5.04 -22.51
CA ASN A 84 25.48 -4.35 -21.22
C ASN A 84 25.46 -2.81 -21.34
N SER A 85 26.22 -2.26 -22.29
CA SER A 85 26.25 -0.81 -22.54
C SER A 85 24.89 -0.24 -22.98
N ASN A 86 24.08 -1.02 -23.70
CA ASN A 86 22.74 -0.61 -24.13
C ASN A 86 21.74 -0.64 -22.98
N ILE A 87 21.84 -1.63 -22.07
CA ILE A 87 21.08 -1.63 -20.82
C ILE A 87 21.38 -0.39 -19.99
N CYS A 88 22.67 -0.05 -19.82
CA CYS A 88 23.07 1.15 -19.08
C CYS A 88 22.49 2.43 -19.70
N ARG A 89 22.52 2.56 -21.03
CA ARG A 89 21.92 3.69 -21.76
C ARG A 89 20.39 3.72 -21.60
N LEU A 90 19.72 2.57 -21.69
CA LEU A 90 18.28 2.43 -21.50
C LEU A 90 17.88 2.92 -20.11
N LEU A 91 18.51 2.40 -19.04
CA LEU A 91 18.25 2.86 -17.67
C LEU A 91 18.52 4.36 -17.54
N LYS A 92 19.63 4.86 -18.07
CA LYS A 92 19.95 6.31 -18.02
C LYS A 92 18.89 7.18 -18.71
N LYS A 93 18.23 6.67 -19.75
CA LYS A 93 17.18 7.36 -20.50
C LYS A 93 15.81 7.25 -19.83
N MET A 94 15.45 6.06 -19.32
CA MET A 94 14.12 5.79 -18.76
C MET A 94 13.94 6.29 -17.33
N GLU A 95 14.97 6.20 -16.48
CA GLU A 95 14.87 6.61 -15.07
C GLU A 95 14.42 8.08 -14.89
N PRO A 96 14.96 9.07 -15.64
CA PRO A 96 14.50 10.45 -15.51
C PRO A 96 13.06 10.67 -15.99
N LEU A 97 12.60 9.91 -17.00
CA LEU A 97 11.22 10.00 -17.49
C LEU A 97 10.24 9.47 -16.45
N LEU A 98 10.55 8.30 -15.88
CA LEU A 98 9.80 7.75 -14.76
C LEU A 98 9.81 8.72 -13.58
N ALA A 99 10.97 9.24 -13.18
CA ALA A 99 11.04 10.21 -12.10
C ALA A 99 10.17 11.46 -12.36
N LYS A 100 10.15 12.00 -13.58
CA LYS A 100 9.37 13.23 -13.86
C LYS A 100 7.87 13.04 -13.69
N LYS A 101 7.33 11.85 -13.98
CA LYS A 101 5.88 11.57 -13.93
C LYS A 101 5.44 10.75 -12.71
N VAL A 102 6.38 10.04 -12.11
CA VAL A 102 6.20 9.09 -11.01
C VAL A 102 7.00 9.59 -9.80
N THR A 103 6.85 10.88 -9.46
CA THR A 103 7.40 11.47 -8.23
C THR A 103 6.28 11.80 -7.27
N ILE A 104 6.42 11.33 -6.03
CA ILE A 104 5.62 11.77 -4.88
C ILE A 104 5.73 13.29 -4.80
N LYS A 105 4.65 13.99 -5.16
CA LYS A 105 4.53 15.40 -4.85
C LYS A 105 4.43 15.50 -3.34
N LYS A 106 5.38 16.21 -2.70
CA LYS A 106 5.24 16.62 -1.30
C LYS A 106 4.07 17.61 -1.25
N ASP A 107 2.87 17.07 -1.15
CA ASP A 107 1.66 17.87 -1.24
C ASP A 107 1.60 18.81 -0.02
N ARG A 108 1.32 20.08 -0.31
CA ARG A 108 1.31 21.18 0.66
C ARG A 108 -0.12 21.57 1.04
N THR A 109 -1.11 21.02 0.36
CA THR A 109 -2.54 21.31 0.55
C THR A 109 -3.29 20.21 1.28
N LEU A 110 -2.59 19.23 1.85
CA LEU A 110 -3.19 18.28 2.77
C LEU A 110 -3.70 19.06 3.98
N THR A 111 -5.00 19.35 3.96
CA THR A 111 -5.69 20.09 5.01
C THR A 111 -5.54 19.33 6.33
N PRO A 112 -5.38 20.03 7.47
CA PRO A 112 -5.32 19.40 8.79
C PRO A 112 -6.46 18.43 9.07
N GLU A 113 -7.62 18.68 8.47
CA GLU A 113 -8.83 17.84 8.55
C GLU A 113 -8.65 16.44 7.95
N ARG A 114 -7.76 16.27 6.94
CA ARG A 114 -7.62 15.00 6.20
C ARG A 114 -6.55 14.07 6.77
N ILE A 115 -5.50 14.61 7.41
CA ILE A 115 -4.39 13.82 7.97
C ILE A 115 -4.36 13.89 9.49
N LEU A 116 -5.15 13.03 10.13
CA LEU A 116 -5.22 12.93 11.58
C LEU A 116 -3.92 12.34 12.17
N LYS A 117 -3.33 11.33 11.52
CA LYS A 117 -2.16 10.62 12.04
C LYS A 117 -1.10 10.36 10.98
N ILE A 118 0.15 10.66 11.34
CA ILE A 118 1.35 10.51 10.53
C ILE A 118 2.32 9.59 11.24
N LEU A 119 2.96 8.70 10.49
CA LEU A 119 4.04 7.85 10.97
C LEU A 119 5.34 8.19 10.25
N ALA A 120 6.41 8.39 11.01
CA ALA A 120 7.74 8.64 10.49
C ALA A 120 8.69 7.52 10.89
N ASP A 121 9.44 6.99 9.92
CA ASP A 121 10.51 6.04 10.18
C ASP A 121 11.68 6.21 9.20
N VAL A 122 12.88 5.82 9.64
CA VAL A 122 14.09 5.86 8.83
C VAL A 122 14.50 4.45 8.41
N THR A 123 14.50 4.21 7.10
CA THR A 123 15.11 3.00 6.55
C THR A 123 16.60 3.18 6.32
N GLU A 124 17.40 2.19 6.73
CA GLU A 124 18.84 2.11 6.43
C GLU A 124 19.12 1.03 5.39
N GLN A 125 19.87 1.38 4.34
CA GLN A 125 20.34 0.44 3.32
C GLN A 125 21.87 0.36 3.30
N PRO A 126 22.47 -0.84 3.28
CA PRO A 126 23.90 -1.00 3.06
C PRO A 126 24.35 -0.46 1.70
N ILE A 127 25.51 0.19 1.65
CA ILE A 127 26.13 0.68 0.42
C ILE A 127 27.50 0.02 0.23
N GLN A 128 28.01 0.03 -1.01
CA GLN A 128 29.41 -0.29 -1.25
C GLN A 128 30.32 0.61 -0.41
N ARG A 129 31.29 -0.02 0.26
CA ARG A 129 32.26 0.65 1.12
C ARG A 129 33.03 1.71 0.32
N PRO A 130 32.91 3.01 0.65
CA PRO A 130 33.67 4.03 -0.04
C PRO A 130 35.18 3.80 0.13
N LYS A 131 35.94 3.95 -0.97
CA LYS A 131 37.41 3.90 -0.95
C LYS A 131 37.98 5.06 -0.11
N ASP A 132 37.41 6.26 -0.28
CA ASP A 132 37.78 7.44 0.49
C ASP A 132 37.43 7.29 1.99
N SER A 133 38.44 7.45 2.84
CA SER A 133 38.35 7.26 4.30
C SER A 133 37.38 8.24 4.96
N LYS A 134 37.37 9.52 4.51
CA LYS A 134 36.49 10.55 5.07
C LYS A 134 35.01 10.23 4.78
N LYS A 135 34.68 9.87 3.54
CA LYS A 135 33.33 9.41 3.14
C LYS A 135 32.92 8.12 3.85
N ARG A 136 33.85 7.18 4.05
CA ARG A 136 33.60 5.94 4.79
C ARG A 136 33.21 6.22 6.24
N LYS A 137 33.98 7.03 6.97
CA LYS A 137 33.67 7.43 8.36
C LYS A 137 32.32 8.14 8.49
N LYS A 138 31.93 8.96 7.50
CA LYS A 138 30.61 9.62 7.48
C LYS A 138 29.46 8.67 7.17
N SER A 139 29.70 7.58 6.44
CA SER A 139 28.66 6.63 6.03
C SER A 139 28.54 5.43 6.95
N TYR A 140 29.47 5.22 7.89
CA TYR A 140 29.46 4.08 8.79
C TYR A 140 28.32 4.18 9.81
N SER A 141 27.43 3.20 9.82
CA SER A 141 26.38 3.03 10.83
C SER A 141 26.86 2.03 11.88
N GLY A 142 26.94 2.50 13.13
CA GLY A 142 27.27 1.63 14.26
C GLY A 142 26.22 0.54 14.48
N LYS A 143 24.94 0.87 14.27
CA LYS A 143 23.80 -0.05 14.40
C LYS A 143 23.88 -1.21 13.42
N LYS A 144 24.25 -0.95 12.17
CA LYS A 144 24.37 -1.97 11.11
C LYS A 144 25.78 -2.54 10.95
N LYS A 145 26.76 -2.04 11.71
CA LYS A 145 28.19 -2.42 11.62
C LYS A 145 28.76 -2.38 10.20
N THR A 146 28.26 -1.47 9.35
CA THR A 146 28.65 -1.33 7.95
C THR A 146 28.40 0.08 7.43
N THR A 147 28.86 0.40 6.22
CA THR A 147 28.53 1.68 5.57
C THR A 147 27.12 1.63 4.99
N THR A 148 26.28 2.58 5.38
CA THR A 148 24.89 2.66 4.97
C THR A 148 24.51 4.05 4.44
N ILE A 149 23.34 4.10 3.83
CA ILE A 149 22.60 5.29 3.46
C ILE A 149 21.23 5.23 4.13
N LYS A 150 20.70 6.37 4.53
CA LYS A 150 19.46 6.53 5.27
C LYS A 150 18.43 7.32 4.46
N THR A 151 17.18 6.93 4.57
CA THR A 151 16.04 7.65 3.99
C THR A 151 14.89 7.62 4.98
N GLU A 152 14.38 8.79 5.34
CA GLU A 152 13.15 8.93 6.11
C GLU A 152 11.96 8.80 5.15
N ILE A 153 10.97 8.04 5.60
CA ILE A 153 9.68 7.90 4.95
C ILE A 153 8.63 8.36 5.94
N ILE A 154 7.69 9.14 5.43
CA ILE A 154 6.56 9.65 6.18
C ILE A 154 5.32 9.12 5.50
N ILE A 155 4.49 8.41 6.27
CA ILE A 155 3.23 7.84 5.79
C ILE A 155 2.06 8.37 6.62
N GLU A 156 0.89 8.38 6.01
CA GLU A 156 -0.39 8.49 6.70
C GLU A 156 -0.80 7.14 7.32
N GLU A 157 -1.73 7.16 8.26
CA GLU A 157 -2.38 5.96 8.81
C GLU A 157 -3.01 5.04 7.74
N SER A 158 -3.48 5.59 6.62
CA SER A 158 -3.97 4.83 5.45
C SER A 158 -2.90 3.98 4.76
N GLY A 159 -1.61 4.25 5.04
CA GLY A 159 -0.48 3.66 4.34
C GLY A 159 0.00 4.50 3.14
N GLN A 160 -0.65 5.63 2.84
CA GLN A 160 -0.19 6.56 1.81
C GLN A 160 1.15 7.19 2.22
N ILE A 161 2.13 7.20 1.32
CA ILE A 161 3.42 7.84 1.49
C ILE A 161 3.28 9.33 1.19
N LEU A 162 3.35 10.15 2.23
CA LEU A 162 3.24 11.60 2.14
C LEU A 162 4.56 12.25 1.72
N SER A 163 5.69 11.70 2.18
CA SER A 163 7.00 12.27 1.87
C SER A 163 8.11 11.25 2.01
N VAL A 164 9.10 11.39 1.13
CA VAL A 164 10.41 10.73 1.21
C VAL A 164 11.49 11.80 1.33
N SER A 165 12.39 11.64 2.30
CA SER A 165 13.50 12.58 2.51
C SER A 165 14.56 12.49 1.41
N LYS A 166 15.49 13.44 1.38
CA LYS A 166 16.76 13.22 0.68
C LYS A 166 17.49 12.03 1.29
N SER A 167 18.46 11.47 0.57
CA SER A 167 19.28 10.37 1.09
C SER A 167 20.42 10.91 1.97
N HIS A 168 20.54 10.41 3.19
CA HIS A 168 21.54 10.83 4.17
C HIS A 168 22.56 9.74 4.45
N ARG A 169 23.72 10.11 5.01
CA ARG A 169 24.79 9.15 5.32
C ARG A 169 24.45 8.33 6.57
N GLY A 170 24.88 7.07 6.62
CA GLY A 170 24.60 6.13 7.72
C GLY A 170 24.93 6.60 9.14
N ARG A 171 25.93 7.47 9.32
CA ARG A 171 26.28 8.01 10.65
C ARG A 171 25.27 9.05 11.16
N MET A 172 24.44 9.61 10.28
CA MET A 172 23.49 10.65 10.66
C MET A 172 22.41 10.08 11.58
N HIS A 173 22.11 10.79 12.67
CA HIS A 173 21.02 10.44 13.57
C HIS A 173 19.67 10.75 12.93
N ASP A 174 18.66 9.92 13.22
CA ASP A 174 17.34 9.97 12.57
C ASP A 174 16.65 11.31 12.81
N PHE A 175 16.63 11.80 14.06
CA PHE A 175 16.13 13.15 14.33
C PHE A 175 16.87 14.28 13.59
N ARG A 176 18.16 14.13 13.27
CA ARG A 176 18.90 15.14 12.50
C ARG A 176 18.46 15.16 11.03
N ILE A 177 18.08 14.01 10.48
CA ILE A 177 17.47 13.91 9.15
C ILE A 177 16.14 14.67 9.17
N ARG A 178 15.27 14.37 10.14
CA ARG A 178 13.97 15.02 10.30
C ARG A 178 14.05 16.55 10.39
N LYS A 179 15.02 17.09 11.14
CA LYS A 179 15.25 18.54 11.25
C LYS A 179 15.64 19.23 9.94
N GLN A 180 16.21 18.50 8.98
CA GLN A 180 16.59 19.03 7.67
C GLN A 180 15.45 18.97 6.65
N GLU A 181 14.39 18.23 6.96
CA GLU A 181 13.21 18.12 6.14
C GLU A 181 12.16 19.16 6.55
N LYS A 182 11.16 19.38 5.70
CA LYS A 182 10.10 20.37 5.95
C LYS A 182 9.28 20.02 7.18
N MET A 183 8.71 21.02 7.85
CA MET A 183 7.78 20.81 8.96
C MET A 183 6.53 20.07 8.50
N LEU A 184 6.07 19.14 9.35
CA LEU A 184 4.79 18.44 9.16
C LEU A 184 3.61 19.32 9.61
N PRO A 185 2.37 19.05 9.15
CA PRO A 185 1.17 19.76 9.57
C PRO A 185 1.06 19.86 11.10
N ARG A 186 0.69 21.03 11.62
CA ARG A 186 0.70 21.29 13.07
C ARG A 186 -0.24 20.38 13.82
N ASP A 187 -1.46 20.20 13.31
CA ASP A 187 -2.54 19.56 14.05
C ASP A 187 -2.47 18.02 13.98
N SER A 188 -1.83 17.46 12.94
CA SER A 188 -1.62 16.01 12.81
C SER A 188 -0.89 15.40 14.02
N ILE A 189 -1.30 14.20 14.44
CA ILE A 189 -0.57 13.41 15.45
C ILE A 189 0.59 12.68 14.76
N LYS A 190 1.81 12.80 15.31
CA LYS A 190 3.05 12.36 14.68
C LYS A 190 3.65 11.22 15.51
N HIS A 191 3.51 9.99 15.05
CA HIS A 191 4.06 8.81 15.67
C HIS A 191 5.48 8.54 15.14
N ALA A 192 6.43 8.33 16.05
CA ALA A 192 7.82 8.11 15.68
C ALA A 192 8.54 7.15 16.65
N ASP A 193 9.70 6.67 16.22
CA ASP A 193 10.53 5.80 17.04
C ASP A 193 11.37 6.57 18.08
N SER A 194 12.08 5.81 18.92
CA SER A 194 12.98 6.39 19.93
C SER A 194 14.23 7.07 19.35
N GLY A 195 14.49 6.97 18.04
CA GLY A 195 15.48 7.73 17.28
C GLY A 195 15.04 9.16 16.96
N TYR A 196 13.78 9.52 17.24
CA TYR A 196 13.24 10.89 17.13
C TYR A 196 13.21 11.66 18.45
N GLN A 197 13.95 11.20 19.46
CA GLN A 197 14.01 11.85 20.77
C GLN A 197 14.39 13.33 20.67
N GLY A 198 13.58 14.17 21.33
CA GLY A 198 13.69 15.62 21.26
C GLY A 198 12.80 16.28 20.19
N TRP A 199 12.08 15.51 19.36
CA TRP A 199 11.17 16.08 18.35
C TRP A 199 9.98 16.81 18.99
N GLN A 200 9.49 16.35 20.13
CA GLN A 200 8.47 17.03 20.94
C GLN A 200 8.83 18.48 21.32
N LYS A 201 10.13 18.84 21.35
CA LYS A 201 10.59 20.20 21.63
C LYS A 201 10.53 21.14 20.42
N VAL A 202 10.33 20.58 19.22
CA VAL A 202 10.40 21.30 17.94
C VAL A 202 9.02 21.37 17.28
N GLN A 203 8.18 20.34 17.44
CA GLN A 203 6.82 20.31 16.93
C GLN A 203 5.85 19.74 17.96
N SER A 204 4.61 20.24 17.92
CA SER A 204 3.47 19.73 18.69
C SER A 204 3.00 18.35 18.20
N ASN A 205 2.24 17.66 19.06
CA ASN A 205 1.55 16.40 18.78
C ASN A 205 2.50 15.27 18.36
N VAL A 206 3.71 15.23 18.90
CA VAL A 206 4.67 14.15 18.65
C VAL A 206 4.57 13.09 19.73
N VAL A 207 4.30 11.85 19.32
CA VAL A 207 4.17 10.67 20.16
C VAL A 207 5.37 9.75 19.92
N ILE A 208 6.20 9.58 20.96
CA ILE A 208 7.42 8.77 20.95
C ILE A 208 7.44 7.87 22.19
N PRO A 209 8.09 6.70 22.14
CA PRO A 209 8.03 5.75 23.23
C PRO A 209 8.80 6.25 24.46
N TYR A 210 8.27 5.93 25.65
CA TYR A 210 8.97 6.11 26.92
C TYR A 210 10.19 5.20 26.98
N LYS A 211 11.36 5.76 27.31
CA LYS A 211 12.59 4.98 27.48
C LYS A 211 12.68 4.40 28.88
N ARG A 212 13.09 3.14 28.96
CA ARG A 212 13.57 2.53 30.19
C ARG A 212 14.96 3.07 30.53
N TYR A 213 15.19 3.43 31.80
CA TYR A 213 16.51 3.79 32.30
C TYR A 213 16.95 2.79 33.38
N ARG A 214 18.27 2.65 33.59
CA ARG A 214 18.85 1.64 34.50
C ARG A 214 18.27 1.69 35.93
N LYS A 215 17.85 2.88 36.39
CA LYS A 215 17.24 3.11 37.72
C LYS A 215 15.79 3.58 37.67
N LYS A 216 15.16 3.59 36.49
CA LYS A 216 13.77 4.02 36.32
C LYS A 216 13.06 3.01 35.40
N PRO A 217 12.46 1.95 35.98
CA PRO A 217 11.65 1.01 35.22
C PRO A 217 10.42 1.74 34.65
N LEU A 218 9.86 1.19 33.57
CA LEU A 218 8.63 1.71 32.99
C LEU A 218 7.45 1.31 33.88
N THR A 219 6.54 2.25 34.13
CA THR A 219 5.24 1.97 34.75
C THR A 219 4.37 1.14 33.79
N GLU A 220 3.33 0.49 34.31
CA GLU A 220 2.39 -0.27 33.46
C GLU A 220 1.72 0.63 32.41
N GLU A 221 1.33 1.86 32.78
CA GLU A 221 0.80 2.85 31.83
C GLU A 221 1.78 3.19 30.71
N GLN A 222 3.07 3.35 31.02
CA GLN A 222 4.11 3.62 30.02
C GLN A 222 4.35 2.41 29.12
N LYS A 223 4.24 1.20 29.65
CA LYS A 223 4.32 -0.03 28.86
C LYS A 223 3.13 -0.14 27.92
N GLU A 224 1.92 0.14 28.39
CA GLU A 224 0.71 0.12 27.58
C GLU A 224 0.75 1.20 26.49
N HIS A 225 1.20 2.41 26.81
CA HIS A 225 1.46 3.45 25.82
C HIS A 225 2.46 2.99 24.74
N ASN A 226 3.59 2.41 25.15
CA ASN A 226 4.59 1.90 24.23
C ASN A 226 4.06 0.75 23.36
N ARG A 227 3.19 -0.10 23.92
CA ARG A 227 2.53 -1.20 23.20
C ARG A 227 1.58 -0.67 22.12
N LYS A 228 0.70 0.27 22.46
CA LYS A 228 -0.17 0.95 21.49
C LYS A 228 0.65 1.64 20.39
N LEU A 229 1.68 2.39 20.77
CA LEU A 229 2.55 3.06 19.80
C LEU A 229 3.29 2.08 18.87
N ALA A 230 3.78 0.96 19.40
CA ALA A 230 4.41 -0.08 18.61
C ALA A 230 3.43 -0.67 17.60
N SER A 231 2.19 -0.94 18.00
CA SER A 231 1.13 -1.42 17.11
C SER A 231 0.87 -0.44 15.96
N PHE A 232 0.75 0.86 16.24
CA PHE A 232 0.62 1.87 15.18
C PHE A 232 1.80 1.85 14.21
N ARG A 233 3.02 1.77 14.74
CA ARG A 233 4.26 1.76 13.94
C ARG A 233 4.42 0.55 13.03
N MET A 234 3.73 -0.56 13.28
CA MET A 234 3.75 -1.71 12.36
C MET A 234 3.35 -1.31 10.93
N ARG A 235 2.48 -0.32 10.76
CA ARG A 235 2.06 0.18 9.44
C ARG A 235 3.23 0.75 8.62
N VAL A 236 4.08 1.58 9.24
CA VAL A 236 5.25 2.15 8.54
C VAL A 236 6.33 1.11 8.28
N GLU A 237 6.50 0.17 9.20
CA GLU A 237 7.40 -0.96 9.03
C GLU A 237 6.96 -1.88 7.89
N ASN A 238 5.66 -2.15 7.78
CA ASN A 238 5.04 -2.89 6.67
C ASN A 238 5.24 -2.15 5.34
N LYS A 239 5.03 -0.83 5.31
CA LYS A 239 5.29 -0.04 4.09
C LYS A 239 6.75 -0.08 3.67
N ILE A 240 7.68 -0.01 4.63
CA ILE A 240 9.12 -0.16 4.36
C ILE A 240 9.43 -1.57 3.84
N ARG A 241 8.75 -2.60 4.36
CA ARG A 241 8.88 -3.99 3.86
C ARG A 241 8.41 -4.09 2.41
N GLU A 242 7.28 -3.50 2.05
CA GLU A 242 6.79 -3.44 0.66
C GLU A 242 7.80 -2.76 -0.26
N ILE A 243 8.37 -1.62 0.15
CA ILE A 243 9.43 -0.94 -0.61
C ILE A 243 10.65 -1.86 -0.78
N LYS A 244 10.99 -2.64 0.24
CA LYS A 244 12.12 -3.59 0.23
C LYS A 244 11.85 -4.87 -0.57
N ILE A 245 10.65 -5.09 -1.09
CA ILE A 245 10.41 -6.11 -2.13
C ILE A 245 11.28 -5.79 -3.36
N PHE A 246 11.54 -4.52 -3.64
CA PHE A 246 12.49 -4.13 -4.67
C PHE A 246 13.92 -4.35 -4.18
N LYS A 247 14.58 -5.37 -4.72
CA LYS A 247 15.92 -5.79 -4.29
C LYS A 247 16.99 -4.69 -4.44
N ILE A 248 16.74 -3.71 -5.31
CA ILE A 248 17.61 -2.53 -5.42
C ILE A 248 17.65 -1.68 -4.14
N ILE A 249 16.62 -1.75 -3.29
CA ILE A 249 16.51 -1.05 -2.00
C ILE A 249 16.83 -1.98 -0.80
N SER A 250 16.63 -3.30 -0.92
CA SER A 250 16.95 -4.23 0.18
C SER A 250 18.42 -4.64 0.24
N ASN A 251 19.06 -4.86 -0.92
CA ASN A 251 20.41 -5.41 -0.98
C ASN A 251 21.47 -4.30 -0.87
N VAL A 252 22.76 -4.66 -0.87
CA VAL A 252 23.84 -3.67 -0.92
C VAL A 252 23.69 -2.82 -2.18
N TYR A 253 23.54 -1.50 -2.02
CA TYR A 253 23.42 -0.58 -3.15
C TYR A 253 24.78 -0.45 -3.88
N ARG A 254 24.84 -0.98 -5.10
CA ARG A 254 26.02 -1.06 -5.98
C ARG A 254 26.15 0.11 -6.96
N ASN A 255 25.14 0.96 -7.06
CA ASN A 255 25.08 2.01 -8.06
C ASN A 255 25.60 3.35 -7.54
N PHE A 256 25.75 4.32 -8.44
CA PHE A 256 26.09 5.68 -8.07
C PHE A 256 25.03 6.28 -7.13
N GLN A 257 25.49 6.73 -5.96
CA GLN A 257 24.63 7.25 -4.90
C GLN A 257 23.86 8.52 -5.31
N LYS A 258 24.36 9.29 -6.29
CA LYS A 258 23.66 10.49 -6.81
C LYS A 258 22.26 10.18 -7.35
N LYS A 259 22.03 8.96 -7.85
CA LYS A 259 20.73 8.52 -8.36
C LYS A 259 19.85 7.84 -7.31
N TYR A 260 20.37 7.59 -6.10
CA TYR A 260 19.68 6.79 -5.09
C TYR A 260 18.28 7.34 -4.77
N ASN A 261 18.21 8.63 -4.44
CA ASN A 261 16.96 9.27 -4.05
C ASN A 261 15.91 9.24 -5.17
N MET A 262 16.33 9.46 -6.42
CA MET A 262 15.45 9.34 -7.59
C MET A 262 14.83 7.95 -7.68
N ARG A 263 15.64 6.89 -7.54
CA ARG A 263 15.15 5.50 -7.62
C ARG A 263 14.22 5.14 -6.47
N PHE A 264 14.55 5.62 -5.28
CA PHE A 264 13.72 5.44 -4.09
C PHE A 264 12.34 6.08 -4.31
N ASN A 265 12.31 7.33 -4.81
CA ASN A 265 11.06 8.04 -5.10
C ASN A 265 10.23 7.33 -6.18
N ILE A 266 10.86 6.86 -7.26
CA ILE A 266 10.17 6.06 -8.28
C ILE A 266 9.51 4.85 -7.63
N ILE A 267 10.26 4.04 -6.85
CA ILE A 267 9.72 2.84 -6.21
C ILE A 267 8.59 3.16 -5.23
N ALA A 268 8.76 4.19 -4.41
CA ALA A 268 7.75 4.60 -3.45
C ALA A 268 6.45 5.01 -4.16
N GLU A 269 6.55 5.78 -5.24
CA GLU A 269 5.39 6.19 -6.04
C GLU A 269 4.77 5.04 -6.86
N LEU A 270 5.58 4.09 -7.35
CA LEU A 270 5.06 2.89 -8.02
C LEU A 270 4.15 2.10 -7.08
N LEU A 271 4.57 1.95 -5.81
CA LEU A 271 3.74 1.31 -4.79
C LEU A 271 2.51 2.15 -4.44
N MET A 272 2.59 3.47 -4.45
CA MET A 272 1.41 4.33 -4.26
C MET A 272 0.38 4.18 -5.36
N ASN A 273 0.80 4.10 -6.61
CA ASN A 273 -0.12 3.91 -7.74
C ASN A 273 -0.69 2.48 -7.79
N ALA A 274 0.05 1.49 -7.27
CA ALA A 274 -0.46 0.15 -6.99
C ALA A 274 -1.47 0.12 -5.82
N LEU A 275 -1.38 1.09 -4.92
CA LEU A 275 -2.25 1.25 -3.76
C LEU A 275 -3.42 2.21 -3.99
N ASN A 276 -3.69 2.63 -5.23
CA ASN A 276 -4.95 3.25 -5.56
C ASN A 276 -6.06 2.19 -5.52
N LEU A 277 -6.58 2.06 -4.30
CA LEU A 277 -7.86 1.49 -3.89
C LEU A 277 -7.89 -0.03 -3.75
N ASN A 278 -7.76 -0.53 -2.51
CA ASN A 278 -8.86 -1.37 -2.03
C ASN A 278 -10.09 -0.46 -2.13
N GLU A 279 -10.90 -0.60 -3.18
CA GLU A 279 -12.12 0.22 -3.36
C GLU A 279 -12.95 0.22 -2.09
N LEU A 280 -12.97 -0.90 -1.37
CA LEU A 280 -13.58 -1.08 -0.06
C LEU A 280 -12.95 -0.25 1.06
N GLN A 281 -11.63 0.03 1.07
CA GLN A 281 -11.01 0.83 2.14
C GLN A 281 -11.38 2.31 1.99
N VAL A 282 -11.52 2.79 0.76
CA VAL A 282 -12.05 4.14 0.51
C VAL A 282 -13.55 4.18 0.70
N LEU A 283 -14.29 3.12 0.34
CA LEU A 283 -15.69 2.98 0.71
C LEU A 283 -15.88 3.07 2.23
N VAL A 284 -15.13 2.28 3.01
CA VAL A 284 -15.16 2.23 4.48
C VAL A 284 -14.75 3.55 5.12
N ASN A 285 -13.75 4.24 4.56
CA ASN A 285 -13.35 5.55 5.07
C ASN A 285 -14.40 6.62 4.74
N ASN A 286 -15.01 6.58 3.55
CA ASN A 286 -16.11 7.47 3.17
C ASN A 286 -17.35 7.21 4.06
N PHE A 287 -17.69 5.94 4.32
CA PHE A 287 -18.78 5.57 5.23
C PHE A 287 -18.56 6.16 6.63
N LYS A 288 -17.36 5.99 7.21
CA LYS A 288 -17.04 6.52 8.55
C LYS A 288 -17.09 8.05 8.61
N GLN A 289 -16.63 8.72 7.56
CA GLN A 289 -16.64 10.17 7.50
C GLN A 289 -18.06 10.74 7.39
N GLU A 290 -18.92 10.17 6.52
CA GLU A 290 -20.31 10.63 6.39
C GLU A 290 -21.17 10.32 7.64
N LYS A 291 -20.82 9.28 8.43
CA LYS A 291 -21.48 9.00 9.73
C LYS A 291 -21.28 10.14 10.73
N GLU A 292 -20.05 10.64 10.81
CA GLU A 292 -19.66 11.71 11.74
C GLU A 292 -20.22 13.07 11.30
N GLU A 293 -20.35 13.30 9.99
CA GLU A 293 -20.84 14.57 9.43
C GLU A 293 -22.38 14.72 9.51
N ASN A 294 -23.14 13.63 9.33
CA ASN A 294 -24.61 13.70 9.28
C ASN A 294 -25.31 13.37 10.61
N ASN A 295 -24.58 12.95 11.65
CA ASN A 295 -25.13 12.60 12.95
C ASN A 295 -26.24 11.51 12.87
N GLU A 296 -26.16 10.64 11.86
CA GLU A 296 -27.12 9.56 11.60
C GLU A 296 -26.71 8.27 12.31
N GLU A 297 -27.68 7.60 12.95
CA GLU A 297 -27.42 6.38 13.73
C GLU A 297 -27.33 5.12 12.86
N ASN A 298 -28.00 5.07 11.70
CA ASN A 298 -28.16 3.83 10.90
C ASN A 298 -28.08 4.09 9.37
N TYR A 299 -27.56 3.11 8.62
CA TYR A 299 -27.61 3.11 7.14
C TYR A 299 -28.73 2.19 6.63
N ILE A 300 -29.38 2.59 5.53
CA ILE A 300 -30.42 1.79 4.88
C ILE A 300 -29.84 1.14 3.62
N VAL A 301 -29.89 -0.19 3.57
CA VAL A 301 -29.54 -0.95 2.36
C VAL A 301 -30.83 -1.40 1.70
N LYS A 302 -31.04 -0.95 0.48
CA LYS A 302 -32.10 -1.45 -0.38
C LYS A 302 -31.52 -2.56 -1.26
N PHE A 303 -32.09 -3.74 -1.13
CA PHE A 303 -31.68 -4.93 -1.86
C PHE A 303 -32.89 -5.49 -2.61
N ASN A 304 -32.75 -5.68 -3.91
CA ASN A 304 -33.74 -6.36 -4.72
C ASN A 304 -33.08 -7.45 -5.56
N GLN A 305 -33.69 -8.63 -5.58
CA GLN A 305 -33.26 -9.77 -6.38
C GLN A 305 -34.37 -10.16 -7.35
N GLN A 306 -34.13 -9.96 -8.65
CA GLN A 306 -34.99 -10.43 -9.73
C GLN A 306 -34.17 -11.27 -10.70
N ASP A 307 -34.66 -12.47 -11.04
CA ASP A 307 -34.08 -13.39 -12.03
C ASP A 307 -32.57 -13.67 -11.89
N GLY A 308 -32.09 -13.75 -10.64
CA GLY A 308 -30.69 -14.04 -10.33
C GLY A 308 -29.74 -12.85 -10.41
N ASN A 309 -30.24 -11.66 -10.73
CA ASN A 309 -29.51 -10.41 -10.67
C ASN A 309 -29.69 -9.76 -9.29
N ILE A 310 -28.62 -9.21 -8.74
CA ILE A 310 -28.64 -8.45 -7.48
C ILE A 310 -28.55 -6.96 -7.80
N ASN A 311 -29.55 -6.19 -7.34
CA ASN A 311 -29.49 -4.75 -7.29
C ASN A 311 -29.35 -4.33 -5.82
N LEU A 312 -28.21 -3.73 -5.49
CA LEU A 312 -27.91 -3.25 -4.14
C LEU A 312 -27.59 -1.76 -4.19
N ALA A 313 -28.28 -0.98 -3.37
CA ALA A 313 -28.00 0.43 -3.14
C ALA A 313 -27.94 0.70 -1.63
N VAL A 314 -26.90 1.43 -1.21
CA VAL A 314 -26.70 1.84 0.19
C VAL A 314 -26.99 3.32 0.28
N PHE A 315 -27.78 3.70 1.28
CA PHE A 315 -28.21 5.06 1.55
C PHE A 315 -27.77 5.50 2.95
N ALA A 316 -27.33 6.76 3.06
CA ALA A 316 -27.30 7.52 4.30
C ALA A 316 -28.42 8.55 4.21
N GLY A 317 -29.43 8.43 5.09
CA GLY A 317 -30.71 9.12 4.95
C GLY A 317 -31.35 8.87 3.57
N ASP A 318 -31.68 9.95 2.87
CA ASP A 318 -32.30 9.90 1.53
C ASP A 318 -31.28 9.88 0.37
N LYS A 319 -29.98 9.89 0.66
CA LYS A 319 -28.92 10.03 -0.36
C LYS A 319 -28.27 8.68 -0.70
N PRO A 320 -28.22 8.26 -1.98
CA PRO A 320 -27.50 7.06 -2.37
C PRO A 320 -25.99 7.31 -2.32
N ILE A 321 -25.29 6.49 -1.55
CA ILE A 321 -23.84 6.59 -1.33
C ILE A 321 -23.06 5.46 -2.00
N TYR A 322 -23.74 4.36 -2.35
CA TYR A 322 -23.18 3.28 -3.17
C TYR A 322 -24.28 2.56 -3.94
N GLN A 323 -24.01 2.17 -5.20
CA GLN A 323 -24.92 1.38 -6.01
C GLN A 323 -24.13 0.37 -6.85
N LEU A 324 -24.53 -0.90 -6.83
CA LEU A 324 -23.96 -1.92 -7.72
C LEU A 324 -24.33 -1.63 -9.18
N PRO A 325 -23.49 -2.04 -10.15
CA PRO A 325 -23.84 -1.99 -11.57
C PRO A 325 -25.15 -2.77 -11.84
N GLU A 326 -26.00 -2.25 -12.73
CA GLU A 326 -27.23 -2.92 -13.12
C GLU A 326 -26.94 -4.35 -13.63
N ASN A 327 -27.74 -5.32 -13.17
CA ASN A 327 -27.65 -6.75 -13.54
C ASN A 327 -26.39 -7.49 -13.04
N TYR A 328 -25.91 -7.17 -11.84
CA TYR A 328 -24.81 -7.91 -11.22
C TYR A 328 -25.23 -9.37 -10.89
N LYS A 329 -24.56 -10.35 -11.50
CA LYS A 329 -24.73 -11.79 -11.21
C LYS A 329 -23.59 -12.31 -10.33
N PRO A 330 -23.87 -12.77 -9.10
CA PRO A 330 -22.86 -13.44 -8.27
C PRO A 330 -22.46 -14.77 -8.87
N ASP A 331 -21.16 -15.06 -8.91
CA ASP A 331 -20.65 -16.37 -9.28
C ASP A 331 -20.87 -17.32 -8.09
N LYS A 332 -21.84 -18.24 -8.20
CA LYS A 332 -22.22 -19.16 -7.10
C LYS A 332 -21.24 -20.32 -6.99
N GLY A 333 -20.01 -20.02 -6.56
CA GLY A 333 -19.02 -21.04 -6.19
C GLY A 333 -19.21 -21.54 -4.75
N ASP A 334 -19.40 -22.86 -4.59
CA ASP A 334 -19.34 -23.66 -3.35
C ASP A 334 -19.98 -23.04 -2.09
N MET A 335 -21.31 -23.02 -2.04
CA MET A 335 -22.08 -22.68 -0.84
C MET A 335 -21.99 -23.79 0.22
N LYS A 336 -21.69 -23.44 1.48
CA LYS A 336 -21.81 -24.33 2.64
C LYS A 336 -22.86 -23.78 3.60
N ALA A 337 -23.81 -24.62 4.00
CA ALA A 337 -24.84 -24.26 4.96
C ALA A 337 -24.76 -25.18 6.18
N GLU A 338 -24.73 -24.60 7.38
CA GLU A 338 -24.71 -25.33 8.64
C GLU A 338 -25.87 -24.84 9.52
N ILE A 339 -26.63 -25.77 10.09
CA ILE A 339 -27.78 -25.49 10.93
C ILE A 339 -27.56 -26.21 12.27
N LEU A 340 -27.53 -25.44 13.36
CA LEU A 340 -27.36 -25.97 14.70
C LEU A 340 -28.57 -25.56 15.54
N CYS A 341 -29.32 -26.55 16.03
CA CYS A 341 -30.49 -26.32 16.88
C CYS A 341 -30.32 -27.03 18.22
N THR A 342 -30.48 -26.29 19.32
CA THR A 342 -30.47 -26.80 20.70
C THR A 342 -31.60 -26.15 21.47
N ASP A 343 -32.47 -26.94 22.08
CA ASP A 343 -33.61 -26.49 22.90
C ASP A 343 -34.49 -25.40 22.26
N GLY A 344 -34.82 -25.56 20.96
CA GLY A 344 -35.67 -24.62 20.21
C GLY A 344 -34.95 -23.35 19.72
N HIS A 345 -33.69 -23.16 20.09
CA HIS A 345 -32.81 -22.13 19.57
C HIS A 345 -32.05 -22.65 18.35
N CYS A 346 -32.31 -22.08 17.17
CA CYS A 346 -31.73 -22.49 15.91
C CYS A 346 -30.87 -21.38 15.31
N LYS A 347 -29.58 -21.70 15.14
CA LYS A 347 -28.63 -20.86 14.40
C LYS A 347 -28.40 -21.45 13.03
N LYS A 348 -28.60 -20.65 11.99
CA LYS A 348 -28.24 -21.00 10.61
C LYS A 348 -27.05 -20.17 10.19
N THR A 349 -26.04 -20.83 9.66
CA THR A 349 -24.87 -20.17 9.09
C THR A 349 -24.78 -20.51 7.61
N TYR A 350 -24.80 -19.49 6.75
CA TYR A 350 -24.51 -19.64 5.34
C TYR A 350 -23.14 -19.07 5.04
N GLU A 351 -22.32 -19.86 4.36
CA GLU A 351 -20.99 -19.50 3.95
C GLU A 351 -20.94 -19.50 2.42
N TYR A 352 -20.52 -18.36 1.88
CA TYR A 352 -20.42 -18.15 0.44
C TYR A 352 -19.00 -17.70 0.08
N ASP A 353 -18.42 -18.33 -0.94
CA ASP A 353 -17.19 -17.86 -1.57
C ASP A 353 -17.56 -16.93 -2.74
N ILE A 354 -17.91 -15.67 -2.43
CA ILE A 354 -18.64 -14.79 -3.38
C ILE A 354 -17.72 -14.18 -4.43
N ILE A 355 -16.43 -14.00 -4.14
CA ILE A 355 -15.53 -13.30 -5.07
C ILE A 355 -14.15 -13.96 -5.07
N ARG A 356 -13.81 -14.59 -6.19
CA ARG A 356 -12.42 -14.62 -6.68
C ARG A 356 -12.19 -13.28 -7.35
N ASP A 357 -11.73 -12.28 -6.60
CA ASP A 357 -11.37 -11.01 -7.23
C ASP A 357 -10.36 -11.31 -8.36
N SER A 358 -10.42 -10.52 -9.43
CA SER A 358 -9.42 -10.42 -10.49
C SER A 358 -7.96 -10.28 -9.98
N SER A 359 -7.78 -9.98 -8.70
CA SER A 359 -6.54 -10.18 -7.94
C SER A 359 -6.32 -11.66 -7.57
N PRO A 360 -5.27 -12.35 -8.06
CA PRO A 360 -5.03 -13.74 -7.70
C PRO A 360 -4.71 -13.85 -6.20
N GLY A 361 -5.61 -14.53 -5.48
CA GLY A 361 -5.34 -15.11 -4.17
C GLY A 361 -6.13 -14.59 -2.98
N ASN A 362 -7.07 -13.68 -3.17
CA ASN A 362 -7.99 -13.29 -2.11
C ASN A 362 -9.34 -13.99 -2.30
N LYS A 363 -9.71 -14.85 -1.36
CA LYS A 363 -11.09 -15.35 -1.27
C LYS A 363 -11.87 -14.45 -0.34
N ILE A 364 -12.96 -13.87 -0.84
CA ILE A 364 -13.94 -13.20 0.00
C ILE A 364 -14.95 -14.26 0.43
N LYS A 365 -14.87 -14.60 1.71
CA LYS A 365 -15.79 -15.51 2.37
C LYS A 365 -16.82 -14.69 3.11
N ILE A 366 -18.07 -14.78 2.68
CA ILE A 366 -19.20 -14.13 3.33
C ILE A 366 -19.88 -15.14 4.23
N VAL A 367 -19.98 -14.81 5.51
CA VAL A 367 -20.66 -15.64 6.51
C VAL A 367 -21.89 -14.90 7.00
N GLU A 368 -23.07 -15.43 6.66
CA GLU A 368 -24.35 -14.98 7.19
C GLU A 368 -24.69 -15.83 8.41
N LYS A 369 -24.98 -15.20 9.54
CA LYS A 369 -25.49 -15.89 10.74
C LYS A 369 -26.88 -15.40 11.06
N TYR A 370 -27.82 -16.33 11.05
CA TYR A 370 -29.21 -16.12 11.45
C TYR A 370 -29.48 -16.84 12.77
N ASP A 371 -30.18 -16.15 13.65
CA ASP A 371 -30.61 -16.65 14.94
C ASP A 371 -32.13 -16.46 15.04
N ASN A 372 -32.88 -17.55 15.21
CA ASN A 372 -34.35 -17.52 15.20
C ASN A 372 -34.97 -16.81 16.42
N GLN A 373 -34.18 -16.37 17.39
CA GLN A 373 -34.62 -15.58 18.54
C GLN A 373 -34.18 -14.11 18.47
N SER A 374 -33.56 -13.69 17.35
CA SER A 374 -33.09 -12.34 17.13
C SER A 374 -33.59 -11.81 15.79
N ASP A 375 -34.06 -10.56 15.78
CA ASP A 375 -34.36 -9.82 14.54
C ASP A 375 -33.09 -9.27 13.87
N HIS A 376 -31.92 -9.56 14.46
CA HIS A 376 -30.61 -9.20 13.94
C HIS A 376 -29.95 -10.37 13.21
N PHE A 377 -29.34 -10.08 12.07
CA PHE A 377 -28.49 -11.01 11.33
C PHE A 377 -27.11 -10.38 11.11
N TYR A 378 -26.09 -11.22 11.14
CA TYR A 378 -24.70 -10.77 11.03
C TYR A 378 -24.13 -11.17 9.68
N VAL A 379 -23.47 -10.23 9.00
CA VAL A 379 -22.75 -10.48 7.76
C VAL A 379 -21.29 -10.17 7.97
N ASN A 380 -20.45 -11.20 7.82
CA ASN A 380 -19.00 -11.04 7.93
C ASN A 380 -18.35 -11.30 6.58
N ALA A 381 -17.66 -10.30 6.04
CA ALA A 381 -16.80 -10.45 4.89
C ALA A 381 -15.35 -10.68 5.35
N MET A 382 -14.85 -11.89 5.19
CA MET A 382 -13.50 -12.30 5.59
C MET A 382 -12.60 -12.49 4.37
N PHE A 383 -11.42 -11.88 4.42
CA PHE A 383 -10.39 -12.01 3.40
C PHE A 383 -9.40 -13.09 3.80
N HIS A 384 -9.12 -14.02 2.91
CA HIS A 384 -8.11 -15.06 3.11
C HIS A 384 -7.01 -14.98 2.07
N ASP A 385 -5.79 -15.38 2.43
CA ASP A 385 -4.69 -15.56 1.48
C ASP A 385 -4.80 -16.89 0.69
N ASP A 386 -3.86 -17.12 -0.23
CA ASP A 386 -3.74 -18.33 -1.06
C ASP A 386 -3.62 -19.64 -0.25
N TYR A 387 -3.27 -19.55 1.04
CA TYR A 387 -3.08 -20.69 1.93
C TYR A 387 -4.26 -20.86 2.90
N GLY A 388 -5.30 -20.04 2.80
CA GLY A 388 -6.49 -20.07 3.66
C GLY A 388 -6.34 -19.33 4.99
N ASN A 389 -5.29 -18.53 5.19
CA ASN A 389 -5.14 -17.72 6.41
C ASN A 389 -5.96 -16.44 6.32
N MET A 390 -6.70 -16.10 7.37
CA MET A 390 -7.46 -14.85 7.43
C MET A 390 -6.51 -13.64 7.47
N MET A 391 -6.57 -12.81 6.43
CA MET A 391 -5.77 -11.59 6.27
C MET A 391 -6.45 -10.37 6.93
N GLY A 392 -7.75 -10.47 7.20
CA GLY A 392 -8.58 -9.45 7.83
C GLY A 392 -10.04 -9.65 7.41
N GLY A 393 -10.94 -8.80 7.91
CA GLY A 393 -12.34 -8.83 7.52
C GLY A 393 -13.11 -7.63 8.04
N TYR A 394 -14.36 -7.52 7.59
CA TYR A 394 -15.33 -6.56 8.12
C TYR A 394 -16.58 -7.33 8.53
N GLY A 395 -17.11 -7.00 9.71
CA GLY A 395 -18.38 -7.51 10.20
C GLY A 395 -19.40 -6.38 10.21
N ALA A 396 -20.62 -6.70 9.80
CA ALA A 396 -21.75 -5.80 9.87
C ALA A 396 -22.89 -6.48 10.63
N GLU A 397 -23.46 -5.76 11.60
CA GLU A 397 -24.70 -6.16 12.24
C GLU A 397 -25.87 -5.49 11.54
N LEU A 398 -26.82 -6.30 11.10
CA LEU A 398 -27.99 -5.84 10.38
C LEU A 398 -29.27 -6.25 11.12
N SER A 399 -30.33 -5.47 11.00
CA SER A 399 -31.69 -5.89 11.35
C SER A 399 -32.63 -5.79 10.16
N PHE A 400 -33.75 -6.50 10.26
CA PHE A 400 -34.77 -6.54 9.23
C PHE A 400 -35.98 -5.70 9.64
N ARG A 401 -36.52 -4.88 8.71
CA ARG A 401 -37.83 -4.25 8.89
C ARG A 401 -38.78 -4.74 7.81
N TYR A 402 -39.84 -5.45 8.21
CA TYR A 402 -40.90 -5.87 7.29
C TYR A 402 -41.79 -4.68 6.93
N ASN A 403 -41.52 -4.05 5.79
CA ASN A 403 -42.44 -3.14 5.09
C ASN A 403 -42.83 -3.77 3.73
N GLN A 404 -43.60 -3.05 2.90
CA GLN A 404 -44.02 -3.53 1.56
C GLN A 404 -42.85 -3.87 0.62
N GLU A 405 -41.65 -3.32 0.88
CA GLU A 405 -40.37 -3.78 0.34
C GLU A 405 -39.42 -4.14 1.51
N PRO A 406 -38.60 -5.20 1.40
CA PRO A 406 -37.70 -5.60 2.47
C PRO A 406 -36.55 -4.59 2.63
N GLU A 407 -36.45 -3.97 3.82
CA GLU A 407 -35.38 -3.02 4.15
C GLU A 407 -34.40 -3.62 5.18
N PHE A 408 -33.11 -3.51 4.87
CA PHE A 408 -32.03 -3.93 5.76
C PHE A 408 -31.38 -2.72 6.42
N ILE A 409 -31.30 -2.73 7.75
CA ILE A 409 -30.72 -1.64 8.54
C ILE A 409 -29.34 -2.07 9.02
N ILE A 410 -28.27 -1.39 8.60
CA ILE A 410 -26.93 -1.61 9.16
C ILE A 410 -26.77 -0.77 10.42
N HIS A 411 -26.60 -1.44 11.56
CA HIS A 411 -26.38 -0.77 12.85
C HIS A 411 -24.93 -0.37 13.05
N ASP A 412 -23.99 -1.26 12.72
CA ASP A 412 -22.56 -0.98 12.84
C ASP A 412 -21.71 -1.81 11.86
N ILE A 413 -20.55 -1.25 11.47
CA ILE A 413 -19.53 -1.92 10.65
C ILE A 413 -18.22 -1.90 11.44
N HIS A 414 -17.80 -3.07 11.89
CA HIS A 414 -16.58 -3.25 12.68
C HIS A 414 -15.51 -4.01 11.90
N ASN A 415 -14.24 -3.67 12.18
CA ASN A 415 -13.12 -4.40 11.60
C ASN A 415 -12.94 -5.73 12.34
N LEU A 416 -13.02 -6.83 11.61
CA LEU A 416 -12.61 -8.15 12.09
C LEU A 416 -11.10 -8.28 11.81
N PHE A 417 -10.27 -7.81 12.74
CA PHE A 417 -8.85 -8.17 12.69
C PHE A 417 -8.66 -9.53 13.34
N ALA A 418 -8.02 -10.46 12.64
CA ALA A 418 -7.39 -11.62 13.28
C ALA A 418 -6.16 -11.13 14.08
N VAL A 419 -6.03 -11.62 15.31
CA VAL A 419 -4.86 -11.42 16.20
C VAL A 419 -3.58 -11.99 15.59
#